data_AF-A0A9D2QSR9-F1
#
_entry.id   AF-A0A9D2QSR9-F1
#
_cell.length_a   1.000
_cell.length_b   1.000
_cell.length_c   1.000
_cell.angle_alpha   90.00
_cell.angle_beta   90.00
_cell.angle_gamma   90.00
#
_symmetry.space_group_name_H-M   'P 1'
#
loop_
_entity.id
_entity.type
_entity.pdbx_description
1 polymer ?
#
loop_
_entity_poly.entity_id
_entity_poly.type
_entity_poly.pdbx_seq_one_letter_code
_entity_poly.pdbx_strand_id
1 'polypeptide(L)'
;GMKYEITVSGLLGGHSGSEIDKNRANATLLLGRFLFEAREKGPYVLAEIEGGQKDNAIPRTARALILTDEETGAEIQKFAGEFTRNLQKEYTGSDDGITVTAEARGTGKEPVLHPVSLEKVLFFLIHYPNGIQKMCGYMEGLVETSCNLGITRLTPEGLACSASVRSSVATEKKALADKIAYLTEFLGGEYKAEGDYPSWEYKQDSRLRPYMVDVYEKLFHVKPQVRVIHAGLECGLFYEKIPGLDCVSLGPDMKDIHTTEEQLSISSVQKVWEYLLEVLKNMKE
;
A
#
# COMPACT_ATOMS: atom_id res chain seq x y z
N GLY A 1 -12.49 30.75 -11.70
CA GLY A 1 -11.07 30.93 -12.10
C GLY A 1 -10.81 30.09 -13.33
N MET A 2 -9.57 30.14 -13.83
CA MET A 2 -9.07 29.15 -14.77
C MET A 2 -8.94 27.81 -14.06
N LYS A 3 -9.45 26.74 -14.67
CA LYS A 3 -9.38 25.38 -14.13
C LYS A 3 -8.09 24.70 -14.59
N TYR A 4 -7.41 24.03 -13.66
CA TYR A 4 -6.28 23.17 -13.96
C TYR A 4 -6.51 21.78 -13.39
N GLU A 5 -6.38 20.78 -14.24
CA GLU A 5 -6.34 19.38 -13.81
C GLU A 5 -4.88 18.98 -13.59
N ILE A 6 -4.56 18.65 -12.35
CA ILE A 6 -3.27 18.13 -11.95
C ILE A 6 -3.34 16.61 -11.96
N THR A 7 -2.44 15.95 -12.67
CA THR A 7 -2.40 14.48 -12.73
C THR A 7 -1.02 13.96 -12.36
N VAL A 8 -0.96 13.05 -11.39
CA VAL A 8 0.21 12.22 -11.10
C VAL A 8 -0.03 10.85 -11.72
N SER A 9 0.88 10.38 -12.56
CA SER A 9 0.74 9.11 -13.28
C SER A 9 2.09 8.47 -13.59
N GLY A 10 2.07 7.31 -14.25
CA GLY A 10 3.28 6.60 -14.67
C GLY A 10 3.93 5.74 -13.58
N LEU A 11 3.31 5.64 -12.40
CA LEU A 11 3.77 4.77 -11.33
C LEU A 11 3.44 3.30 -11.60
N LEU A 12 4.31 2.40 -11.12
CA LEU A 12 4.16 0.95 -11.21
C LEU A 12 2.99 0.43 -10.36
N GLY A 13 2.77 1.02 -9.17
CA GLY A 13 1.75 0.58 -8.21
C GLY A 13 2.07 -0.78 -7.62
N GLY A 14 1.08 -1.65 -7.46
CA GLY A 14 1.30 -3.02 -6.98
C GLY A 14 0.54 -3.37 -5.71
N HIS A 15 0.74 -4.58 -5.21
CA HIS A 15 0.06 -5.03 -4.00
C HIS A 15 0.71 -4.45 -2.74
N SER A 16 -0.10 -3.78 -1.91
CA SER A 16 0.32 -3.03 -0.70
C SER A 16 0.96 -3.87 0.42
N GLY A 17 0.95 -5.19 0.31
CA GLY A 17 1.64 -6.11 1.23
C GLY A 17 2.94 -6.61 0.62
N SER A 18 2.82 -7.53 -0.34
CA SER A 18 3.93 -8.22 -1.01
C SER A 18 4.88 -7.33 -1.81
N GLU A 19 4.47 -6.12 -2.21
CA GLU A 19 5.31 -5.21 -3.00
C GLU A 19 5.60 -3.89 -2.27
N ILE A 20 5.25 -3.79 -0.98
CA ILE A 20 5.51 -2.58 -0.17
C ILE A 20 7.01 -2.33 0.07
N ASP A 21 7.83 -3.37 -0.11
CA ASP A 21 9.28 -3.37 0.01
C ASP A 21 9.99 -2.96 -1.29
N LYS A 22 9.25 -2.70 -2.37
CA LYS A 22 9.82 -2.36 -3.69
C LYS A 22 10.14 -0.87 -3.87
N ASN A 23 10.10 -0.10 -2.77
CA ASN A 23 10.34 1.35 -2.77
C ASN A 23 9.44 2.14 -3.74
N ARG A 24 8.25 1.59 -4.03
CA ARG A 24 7.33 2.21 -4.99
C ARG A 24 6.63 3.43 -4.38
N ALA A 25 6.43 4.46 -5.19
CA ALA A 25 5.75 5.68 -4.82
C ALA A 25 4.23 5.47 -4.65
N ASN A 26 3.60 6.36 -3.89
CA ASN A 26 2.15 6.44 -3.78
C ASN A 26 1.66 7.71 -4.49
N ALA A 27 0.90 7.56 -5.59
CA ALA A 27 0.46 8.69 -6.41
C ALA A 27 -0.36 9.73 -5.63
N THR A 28 -1.20 9.30 -4.70
CA THR A 28 -2.04 10.19 -3.89
C THR A 28 -1.19 11.08 -2.99
N LEU A 29 -0.17 10.52 -2.35
CA LEU A 29 0.70 11.28 -1.45
C LEU A 29 1.63 12.22 -2.22
N LEU A 30 2.12 11.79 -3.39
CA LEU A 30 2.86 12.67 -4.29
C LEU A 30 2.00 13.83 -4.80
N LEU A 31 0.73 13.60 -5.10
CA LEU A 31 -0.22 14.66 -5.44
C LEU A 31 -0.42 15.63 -4.27
N GLY A 32 -0.56 15.12 -3.05
CA GLY A 32 -0.63 15.95 -1.83
C GLY A 32 0.61 16.83 -1.65
N ARG A 33 1.80 16.27 -1.84
CA ARG A 33 3.07 17.02 -1.81
C ARG A 33 3.14 18.07 -2.91
N PHE A 34 2.76 17.73 -4.15
CA PHE A 34 2.74 18.68 -5.26
C PHE A 34 1.83 19.88 -4.94
N LEU A 35 0.60 19.63 -4.49
CA LEU A 35 -0.35 20.68 -4.14
C LEU A 35 0.21 21.58 -3.03
N PHE A 36 0.78 21.00 -1.99
CA PHE A 36 1.39 21.77 -0.90
C PHE A 36 2.52 22.70 -1.36
N GLU A 37 3.43 22.20 -2.20
CA GLU A 37 4.55 22.98 -2.74
C GLU A 37 4.10 24.01 -3.79
N ALA A 38 3.03 23.72 -4.55
CA ALA A 38 2.47 24.61 -5.56
C ALA A 38 1.94 25.93 -4.98
N ARG A 39 1.64 25.98 -3.67
CA ARG A 39 1.22 27.22 -2.98
C ARG A 39 2.26 28.33 -3.04
N GLU A 40 3.54 27.98 -3.17
CA GLU A 40 4.63 28.95 -3.36
C GLU A 40 4.60 29.62 -4.73
N LYS A 41 3.85 29.08 -5.70
CA LYS A 41 3.68 29.66 -7.04
C LYS A 41 2.52 30.66 -7.10
N GLY A 42 1.62 30.61 -6.14
CA GLY A 42 0.48 31.51 -6.01
C GLY A 42 -0.74 30.83 -5.38
N PRO A 43 -1.79 31.60 -5.11
CA PRO A 43 -3.00 31.10 -4.47
C PRO A 43 -3.82 30.24 -5.43
N TYR A 44 -4.30 29.09 -4.96
CA TYR A 44 -5.30 28.29 -5.67
C TYR A 44 -6.36 27.78 -4.69
N VAL A 45 -7.49 27.34 -5.23
CA VAL A 45 -8.53 26.61 -4.48
C VAL A 45 -8.73 25.22 -5.07
N LEU A 46 -9.03 24.24 -4.21
CA LEU A 46 -9.19 22.84 -4.59
C LEU A 46 -10.68 22.50 -4.75
N ALA A 47 -11.06 21.95 -5.91
CA ALA A 47 -12.42 21.51 -6.21
C ALA A 47 -12.58 19.99 -6.08
N GLU A 48 -11.59 19.22 -6.56
CA GLU A 48 -11.64 17.75 -6.55
C GLU A 48 -10.28 17.18 -6.17
N ILE A 49 -10.28 16.03 -5.49
CA ILE A 49 -9.12 15.14 -5.41
C ILE A 49 -9.58 13.68 -5.47
N GLU A 50 -8.86 12.89 -6.25
CA GLU A 50 -9.12 11.47 -6.45
C GLU A 50 -7.79 10.73 -6.62
N GLY A 51 -7.59 9.63 -5.90
CA GLY A 51 -6.37 8.82 -6.01
C GLY A 51 -6.62 7.36 -5.67
N GLY A 52 -6.00 6.47 -6.45
CA GLY A 52 -6.10 5.02 -6.27
C GLY A 52 -7.52 4.43 -6.48
N GLN A 53 -7.60 3.10 -6.43
CA GLN A 53 -8.82 2.34 -6.77
C GLN A 53 -9.16 1.24 -5.76
N LYS A 54 -8.16 0.68 -5.08
CA LYS A 54 -8.33 -0.39 -4.08
C LYS A 54 -7.46 -0.07 -2.88
N ASP A 55 -7.97 -0.35 -1.69
CA ASP A 55 -7.28 -0.15 -0.40
C ASP A 55 -5.98 -0.95 -0.31
N ASN A 56 -5.98 -2.16 -0.87
CA ASN A 56 -4.86 -3.09 -0.87
C ASN A 56 -3.89 -2.89 -2.06
N ALA A 57 -4.07 -1.87 -2.89
CA ALA A 57 -3.20 -1.55 -4.01
C ALA A 57 -2.47 -0.21 -3.77
N ILE A 58 -1.17 -0.17 -4.11
CA ILE A 58 -0.37 1.06 -4.12
C ILE A 58 -0.89 1.94 -5.26
N PRO A 59 -1.37 3.17 -5.01
CA PRO A 59 -1.96 4.03 -6.02
C PRO A 59 -0.99 4.36 -7.17
N ARG A 60 -1.41 4.05 -8.39
CA ARG A 60 -0.67 4.33 -9.62
C ARG A 60 -0.92 5.71 -10.19
N THR A 61 -2.11 6.23 -9.93
CA THR A 61 -2.59 7.49 -10.46
C THR A 61 -3.36 8.24 -9.40
N ALA A 62 -3.27 9.56 -9.46
CA ALA A 62 -4.09 10.48 -8.71
C ALA A 62 -4.30 11.76 -9.52
N ARG A 63 -5.45 12.40 -9.35
CA ARG A 63 -5.80 13.67 -9.98
C ARG A 63 -6.39 14.65 -8.98
N ALA A 64 -6.19 15.93 -9.23
CA ALA A 64 -6.87 17.01 -8.54
C ALA A 64 -7.36 18.06 -9.54
N LEU A 65 -8.48 18.70 -9.23
CA LEU A 65 -8.96 19.87 -9.96
C LEU A 65 -8.78 21.11 -9.09
N ILE A 66 -8.00 22.07 -9.58
CA ILE A 66 -7.81 23.36 -8.90
C ILE A 66 -8.34 24.52 -9.74
N LEU A 67 -8.70 25.61 -9.08
CA LEU A 67 -9.03 26.88 -9.72
C LEU A 67 -8.05 27.96 -9.25
N THR A 68 -7.56 28.74 -10.20
CA THR A 68 -6.62 29.84 -9.95
C THR A 68 -6.78 30.93 -11.03
N ASP A 69 -6.04 32.04 -10.94
CA ASP A 69 -5.85 32.96 -12.07
C ASP A 69 -4.88 32.36 -13.13
N GLU A 70 -4.85 32.97 -14.33
CA GLU A 70 -4.07 32.46 -15.46
C GLU A 70 -2.55 32.54 -15.24
N GLU A 71 -2.07 33.57 -14.54
CA GLU A 71 -0.64 33.78 -14.28
C GLU A 71 -0.10 32.70 -13.33
N THR A 72 -0.75 32.53 -12.18
CA THR A 72 -0.45 31.47 -11.21
C THR A 72 -0.60 30.10 -11.84
N GLY A 73 -1.63 29.89 -12.67
CA GLY A 73 -1.84 28.64 -13.38
C GLY A 73 -0.68 28.26 -14.31
N ALA A 74 -0.14 29.23 -15.05
CA ALA A 74 1.04 29.02 -15.89
C ALA A 74 2.29 28.66 -15.08
N GLU A 75 2.51 29.31 -13.92
CA GLU A 75 3.63 28.97 -13.03
C GLU A 75 3.49 27.58 -12.40
N ILE A 76 2.29 27.17 -12.00
CA ILE A 76 2.00 25.80 -11.54
C ILE A 76 2.29 24.78 -12.66
N GLN A 77 1.92 25.10 -13.90
CA GLN A 77 2.20 24.23 -15.05
C GLN A 77 3.70 24.06 -15.31
N LYS A 78 4.47 25.14 -15.21
CA LYS A 78 5.93 25.06 -15.29
C LYS A 78 6.51 24.24 -14.12
N PHE A 79 6.00 24.46 -12.91
CA PHE A 79 6.41 23.73 -11.71
C PHE A 79 6.15 22.22 -11.82
N ALA A 80 5.05 21.78 -12.45
CA ALA A 80 4.78 20.36 -12.68
C ALA A 80 5.90 19.65 -13.45
N GLY A 81 6.50 20.33 -14.44
CA GLY A 81 7.66 19.81 -15.16
C GLY A 81 8.93 19.73 -14.31
N GLU A 82 9.17 20.70 -13.43
CA GLU A 82 10.28 20.68 -12.47
C GLU A 82 10.11 19.57 -11.43
N PHE A 83 8.91 19.46 -10.86
CA PHE A 83 8.55 18.46 -9.88
C PHE A 83 8.67 17.03 -10.45
N THR A 84 8.23 16.82 -11.70
CA THR A 84 8.43 15.55 -12.41
C THR A 84 9.89 15.14 -12.44
N ARG A 85 10.81 16.04 -12.83
CA ARG A 85 12.25 15.73 -12.89
C ARG A 85 12.82 15.40 -11.50
N ASN A 86 12.36 16.10 -10.46
CA ASN A 86 12.78 15.81 -9.09
C ASN A 86 12.32 14.41 -8.67
N LEU A 87 11.05 14.07 -8.90
CA LEU A 87 10.52 12.75 -8.54
C LEU A 87 11.20 11.61 -9.30
N GLN A 88 11.45 11.76 -10.61
CA GLN A 88 12.19 10.75 -11.38
C GLN A 88 13.60 10.51 -10.83
N LYS A 89 14.23 11.55 -10.30
CA LYS A 89 15.52 11.44 -9.61
C LYS A 89 15.39 10.82 -8.22
N GLU A 90 14.38 11.19 -7.44
CA GLU A 90 14.12 10.64 -6.10
C GLU A 90 13.79 9.13 -6.16
N TYR A 91 13.05 8.70 -7.18
CA TYR A 91 12.57 7.33 -7.35
C TYR A 91 13.37 6.51 -8.38
N THR A 92 14.60 6.95 -8.68
CA THR A 92 15.47 6.24 -9.62
C THR A 92 15.62 4.76 -9.24
N GLY A 93 15.31 3.86 -10.18
CA GLY A 93 15.36 2.40 -9.99
C GLY A 93 14.11 1.79 -9.35
N SER A 94 13.06 2.56 -9.11
CA SER A 94 11.77 2.08 -8.59
C SER A 94 10.59 2.57 -9.41
N ASP A 95 10.41 3.89 -9.57
CA ASP A 95 9.30 4.52 -10.29
C ASP A 95 9.83 5.59 -11.26
N ASP A 96 10.73 5.19 -12.15
CA ASP A 96 11.36 6.07 -13.15
C ASP A 96 10.35 6.73 -14.11
N GLY A 97 9.17 6.10 -14.26
CA GLY A 97 8.11 6.54 -15.16
C GLY A 97 7.21 7.64 -14.60
N ILE A 98 7.44 8.13 -13.38
CA ILE A 98 6.58 9.16 -12.76
C ILE A 98 6.48 10.39 -13.65
N THR A 99 5.25 10.86 -13.83
CA THR A 99 4.94 12.15 -14.47
C THR A 99 3.93 12.92 -13.64
N VAL A 100 4.11 14.24 -13.60
CA VAL A 100 3.14 15.20 -13.06
C VAL A 100 2.80 16.22 -14.13
N THR A 101 1.53 16.31 -14.48
CA THR A 101 1.01 17.29 -15.44
C THR A 101 0.06 18.26 -14.75
N ALA A 102 0.00 19.49 -15.26
CA ALA A 102 -1.01 20.47 -14.91
C ALA A 102 -1.57 21.02 -16.21
N GLU A 103 -2.82 20.71 -16.52
CA GLU A 103 -3.41 21.02 -17.81
C GLU A 103 -4.60 21.96 -17.65
N ALA A 104 -4.61 23.05 -18.40
CA ALA A 104 -5.72 23.98 -18.41
C ALA A 104 -7.00 23.30 -18.95
N ARG A 105 -8.12 23.55 -18.28
CA ARG A 105 -9.46 23.04 -18.62
C ARG A 105 -10.47 24.17 -18.86
N GLY A 106 -9.96 25.37 -19.17
CA GLY A 106 -10.75 26.57 -19.41
C GLY A 106 -11.30 27.21 -18.13
N THR A 107 -12.01 28.32 -18.30
CA THR A 107 -12.58 29.09 -17.19
C THR A 107 -13.89 28.47 -16.70
N GLY A 108 -14.08 28.40 -15.38
CA GLY A 108 -15.30 27.84 -14.80
C GLY A 108 -15.55 28.24 -13.35
N LYS A 109 -16.64 27.68 -12.82
CA LYS A 109 -17.05 27.75 -11.41
C LYS A 109 -17.28 26.32 -10.94
N GLU A 110 -16.70 25.99 -9.79
CA GLU A 110 -16.87 24.68 -9.15
C GLU A 110 -17.13 24.92 -7.65
N PRO A 111 -17.80 23.99 -6.95
CA PRO A 111 -17.69 23.90 -5.50
C PRO A 111 -16.22 23.70 -5.13
N VAL A 112 -15.73 24.44 -4.14
CA VAL A 112 -14.32 24.39 -3.71
C VAL A 112 -14.23 24.30 -2.21
N LEU A 113 -13.12 23.74 -1.73
CA LEU A 113 -12.82 23.71 -0.32
C LEU A 113 -12.68 25.11 0.27
N HIS A 114 -13.26 25.30 1.45
CA HIS A 114 -12.92 26.42 2.31
C HIS A 114 -11.42 26.38 2.64
N PRO A 115 -10.70 27.52 2.76
CA PRO A 115 -9.26 27.54 3.00
C PRO A 115 -8.79 26.68 4.19
N VAL A 116 -9.54 26.69 5.29
CA VAL A 116 -9.24 25.84 6.46
C VAL A 116 -9.34 24.35 6.13
N SER A 117 -10.31 23.95 5.32
CA SER A 117 -10.47 22.55 4.90
C SER A 117 -9.36 22.13 3.95
N LEU A 118 -8.93 23.02 3.04
CA LEU A 118 -7.78 22.79 2.17
C LEU A 118 -6.52 22.51 2.99
N GLU A 119 -6.22 23.36 3.99
CA GLU A 119 -5.05 23.15 4.86
C GLU A 119 -5.11 21.81 5.61
N LYS A 120 -6.28 21.41 6.11
CA LYS A 120 -6.45 20.10 6.76
C LYS A 120 -6.23 18.93 5.81
N VAL A 121 -6.73 19.02 4.58
CA VAL A 121 -6.52 18.00 3.53
C VAL A 121 -5.05 17.87 3.19
N LEU A 122 -4.35 18.99 2.95
CA LEU A 122 -2.91 18.98 2.65
C LEU A 122 -2.11 18.45 3.84
N PHE A 123 -2.43 18.89 5.06
CA PHE A 123 -1.77 18.41 6.27
C PHE A 123 -1.91 16.89 6.39
N PHE A 124 -3.12 16.35 6.22
CA PHE A 124 -3.37 14.91 6.25
C PHE A 124 -2.51 14.18 5.22
N LEU A 125 -2.56 14.58 3.94
CA LEU A 125 -1.86 13.87 2.86
C LEU A 125 -0.33 13.90 3.00
N ILE A 126 0.23 14.94 3.61
CA ILE A 126 1.69 15.04 3.83
C ILE A 126 2.14 14.22 5.04
N HIS A 127 1.29 14.15 6.07
CA HIS A 127 1.67 13.53 7.35
C HIS A 127 1.14 12.10 7.51
N TYR A 128 0.30 11.63 6.58
CA TYR A 128 -0.21 10.28 6.60
C TYR A 128 0.95 9.27 6.56
N PRO A 129 1.08 8.36 7.55
CA PRO A 129 2.12 7.35 7.51
C PRO A 129 1.89 6.44 6.31
N ASN A 130 2.93 6.15 5.53
CA ASN A 130 2.81 5.29 4.35
C ASN A 130 4.09 4.51 4.11
N GLY A 131 3.96 3.32 3.52
CA GLY A 131 5.06 2.40 3.28
C GLY A 131 5.47 1.65 4.53
N ILE A 132 6.71 1.17 4.53
CA ILE A 132 7.32 0.45 5.65
C ILE A 132 7.45 1.39 6.86
N GLN A 133 6.91 0.95 7.99
CA GLN A 133 7.07 1.64 9.27
C GLN A 133 8.16 0.97 10.12
N LYS A 134 8.32 -0.35 9.98
CA LYS A 134 9.30 -1.15 10.74
C LYS A 134 9.68 -2.42 10.00
N MET A 135 10.97 -2.71 9.96
CA MET A 135 11.52 -4.00 9.52
C MET A 135 11.63 -4.96 10.71
N CYS A 136 11.51 -6.26 10.44
CA CYS A 136 11.63 -7.30 11.45
C CYS A 136 13.06 -7.34 12.01
N GLY A 137 13.20 -7.32 13.34
CA GLY A 137 14.51 -7.29 14.00
C GLY A 137 15.26 -8.63 14.00
N TYR A 138 14.60 -9.74 13.70
CA TYR A 138 15.18 -11.09 13.76
C TYR A 138 15.12 -11.86 12.43
N MET A 139 14.50 -11.29 11.39
CA MET A 139 14.51 -11.82 10.02
C MET A 139 14.87 -10.70 9.05
N GLU A 140 16.09 -10.76 8.51
CA GLU A 140 16.60 -9.79 7.56
C GLU A 140 15.71 -9.71 6.31
N GLY A 141 15.41 -8.49 5.87
CA GLY A 141 14.59 -8.22 4.68
C GLY A 141 13.07 -8.40 4.87
N LEU A 142 12.59 -8.86 6.02
CA LEU A 142 11.16 -8.99 6.28
C LEU A 142 10.57 -7.67 6.80
N VAL A 143 9.52 -7.18 6.14
CA VAL A 143 8.71 -6.07 6.65
C VAL A 143 7.90 -6.56 7.85
N GLU A 144 7.98 -5.86 8.98
CA GLU A 144 7.17 -6.17 10.17
C GLU A 144 5.87 -5.38 10.13
N THR A 145 5.95 -4.06 9.94
CA THR A 145 4.79 -3.16 10.00
C THR A 145 4.80 -2.21 8.82
N SER A 146 3.66 -2.05 8.15
CA SER A 146 3.48 -1.10 7.04
C SER A 146 2.05 -0.54 6.98
N CYS A 147 1.87 0.50 6.19
CA CYS A 147 0.56 1.01 5.82
C CYS A 147 0.55 1.57 4.39
N ASN A 148 -0.62 1.56 3.75
CA ASN A 148 -0.81 2.07 2.39
C ASN A 148 -2.11 2.86 2.30
N LEU A 149 -2.05 4.14 1.93
CA LEU A 149 -3.23 4.92 1.56
C LEU A 149 -3.65 4.53 0.14
N GLY A 150 -4.60 3.61 0.01
CA GLY A 150 -4.96 2.99 -1.28
C GLY A 150 -6.07 3.69 -2.05
N ILE A 151 -6.98 4.39 -1.35
CA ILE A 151 -8.08 5.15 -1.96
C ILE A 151 -8.18 6.51 -1.29
N THR A 152 -8.34 7.55 -2.09
CA THR A 152 -8.67 8.90 -1.62
C THR A 152 -9.67 9.53 -2.58
N ARG A 153 -10.73 10.11 -2.03
CA ARG A 153 -11.80 10.79 -2.79
C ARG A 153 -12.27 12.00 -1.99
N LEU A 154 -12.35 13.15 -2.64
CA LEU A 154 -13.10 14.28 -2.11
C LEU A 154 -14.55 14.15 -2.54
N THR A 155 -15.45 14.10 -1.55
CA THR A 155 -16.89 14.09 -1.74
C THR A 155 -17.49 15.36 -1.13
N PRO A 156 -18.77 15.66 -1.38
CA PRO A 156 -19.45 16.78 -0.72
C PRO A 156 -19.42 16.71 0.82
N GLU A 157 -19.32 15.51 1.39
CA GLU A 157 -19.27 15.28 2.84
C GLU A 157 -17.86 15.50 3.42
N GLY A 158 -16.81 15.34 2.63
CA GLY A 158 -15.42 15.52 3.07
C GLY A 158 -14.41 14.71 2.27
N LEU A 159 -13.18 14.63 2.79
CA LEU A 159 -12.15 13.77 2.22
C LEU A 159 -12.32 12.34 2.77
N ALA A 160 -12.75 11.42 1.93
CA ALA A 160 -12.87 10.01 2.25
C ALA A 160 -11.59 9.26 1.82
N CYS A 161 -10.99 8.55 2.77
CA CYS A 161 -9.76 7.80 2.58
C CYS A 161 -9.94 6.34 3.02
N SER A 162 -9.38 5.40 2.27
CA SER A 162 -9.27 4.00 2.68
C SER A 162 -7.83 3.53 2.59
N ALA A 163 -7.38 2.84 3.62
CA ALA A 163 -6.00 2.43 3.77
C ALA A 163 -5.87 1.03 4.38
N SER A 164 -4.84 0.31 3.95
CA SER A 164 -4.46 -0.98 4.52
C SER A 164 -3.37 -0.78 5.56
N VAL A 165 -3.60 -1.25 6.80
CA VAL A 165 -2.60 -1.32 7.88
C VAL A 165 -2.21 -2.79 8.07
N ARG A 166 -0.92 -3.10 8.10
CA ARG A 166 -0.41 -4.47 8.19
C ARG A 166 0.67 -4.56 9.25
N SER A 167 0.63 -5.60 10.08
CA SER A 167 1.78 -5.98 10.88
C SER A 167 1.81 -7.47 11.16
N SER A 168 3.01 -8.04 11.26
CA SER A 168 3.22 -9.37 11.85
C SER A 168 3.16 -9.35 13.39
N VAL A 169 3.11 -8.18 14.02
CA VAL A 169 2.99 -8.00 15.48
C VAL A 169 1.71 -7.23 15.81
N ALA A 170 0.81 -7.87 16.56
CA ALA A 170 -0.53 -7.31 16.81
C ALA A 170 -0.49 -5.94 17.53
N THR A 171 0.42 -5.77 18.50
CA THR A 171 0.57 -4.51 19.24
C THR A 171 1.11 -3.37 18.38
N GLU A 172 2.00 -3.64 17.44
CA GLU A 172 2.53 -2.67 16.47
C GLU A 172 1.45 -2.28 15.44
N LYS A 173 0.63 -3.24 14.99
CA LYS A 173 -0.54 -2.96 14.15
C LYS A 173 -1.48 -1.96 14.84
N LYS A 174 -1.78 -2.22 16.10
CA LYS A 174 -2.64 -1.36 16.92
C LYS A 174 -2.03 0.03 17.11
N ALA A 175 -0.74 0.12 17.45
CA ALA A 175 -0.07 1.41 17.63
C ALA A 175 -0.11 2.28 16.36
N LEU A 176 0.09 1.67 15.18
CA LEU A 176 -0.01 2.38 13.91
C LEU A 176 -1.46 2.80 13.58
N ALA A 177 -2.44 1.94 13.84
CA ALA A 177 -3.86 2.27 13.68
C ALA A 177 -4.27 3.42 14.60
N ASP A 178 -3.89 3.37 15.88
CA ASP A 178 -4.16 4.43 16.86
C ASP A 178 -3.50 5.77 16.45
N LYS A 179 -2.29 5.73 15.86
CA LYS A 179 -1.63 6.92 15.30
C LYS A 179 -2.42 7.53 14.14
N ILE A 180 -2.94 6.70 13.24
CA ILE A 180 -3.76 7.15 12.09
C ILE A 180 -5.10 7.71 12.57
N ALA A 181 -5.75 7.03 13.53
CA ALA A 181 -6.98 7.49 14.15
C ALA A 181 -6.78 8.86 14.80
N TYR A 182 -5.75 9.01 15.62
CA TYR A 182 -5.45 10.27 16.29
C TYR A 182 -5.14 11.41 15.31
N LEU A 183 -4.38 11.16 14.23
CA LEU A 183 -4.16 12.14 13.16
C LEU A 183 -5.48 12.60 12.52
N THR A 184 -6.38 11.66 12.25
CA THR A 184 -7.67 11.91 11.59
C THR A 184 -8.62 12.69 12.49
N GLU A 185 -8.79 12.23 13.73
CA GLU A 185 -9.66 12.85 14.74
C GLU A 185 -9.16 14.25 15.14
N PHE A 186 -7.84 14.45 15.23
CA PHE A 186 -7.24 15.76 15.50
C PHE A 186 -7.59 16.80 14.43
N LEU A 187 -7.73 16.36 13.17
CA LEU A 187 -8.17 17.22 12.07
C LEU A 187 -9.70 17.42 12.03
N GLY A 188 -10.43 16.74 12.92
CA GLY A 188 -11.90 16.78 13.03
C GLY A 188 -12.60 15.80 12.09
N GLY A 189 -11.91 14.76 11.61
CA GLY A 189 -12.50 13.65 10.86
C GLY A 189 -12.93 12.51 11.78
N GLU A 190 -13.49 11.47 11.16
CA GLU A 190 -13.86 10.21 11.83
C GLU A 190 -12.96 9.08 11.33
N TYR A 191 -12.58 8.17 12.24
CA TYR A 191 -11.83 6.97 11.92
C TYR A 191 -12.66 5.73 12.21
N LYS A 192 -12.69 4.78 11.27
CA LYS A 192 -13.32 3.47 11.44
C LYS A 192 -12.37 2.38 10.96
N ALA A 193 -12.12 1.41 11.84
CA ALA A 193 -11.41 0.19 11.48
C ALA A 193 -12.43 -0.87 11.00
N GLU A 194 -12.14 -1.51 9.88
CA GLU A 194 -12.92 -2.61 9.32
C GLU A 194 -11.98 -3.73 8.88
N GLY A 195 -12.49 -4.97 8.83
CA GLY A 195 -11.74 -6.12 8.31
C GLY A 195 -10.50 -6.50 9.13
N ASP A 196 -10.51 -6.25 10.44
CA ASP A 196 -9.41 -6.65 11.31
C ASP A 196 -9.27 -8.18 11.34
N TYR A 197 -8.06 -8.68 11.03
CA TYR A 197 -7.69 -10.08 11.13
C TYR A 197 -6.36 -10.24 11.90
N PRO A 198 -6.20 -11.32 12.67
CA PRO A 198 -5.02 -11.56 13.50
C PRO A 198 -3.77 -11.83 12.67
N SER A 199 -2.62 -11.47 13.22
CA SER A 199 -1.31 -11.80 12.67
C SER A 199 -1.01 -13.29 12.85
N TRP A 200 -0.39 -13.92 11.85
CA TRP A 200 0.21 -15.24 12.01
C TRP A 200 1.68 -15.07 12.41
N GLU A 201 1.93 -14.99 13.71
CA GLU A 201 3.28 -14.75 14.24
C GLU A 201 4.23 -15.92 13.94
N TYR A 202 5.49 -15.60 13.63
CA TYR A 202 6.50 -16.62 13.36
C TYR A 202 6.84 -17.38 14.64
N LYS A 203 6.38 -18.64 14.73
CA LYS A 203 6.72 -19.53 15.84
C LYS A 203 8.17 -19.99 15.73
N GLN A 204 9.06 -19.40 16.54
CA GLN A 204 10.50 -19.77 16.55
C GLN A 204 10.69 -21.26 16.87
N ASP A 205 9.94 -21.79 17.84
CA ASP A 205 9.98 -23.20 18.25
C ASP A 205 8.87 -24.03 17.59
N SER A 206 8.86 -24.08 16.25
CA SER A 206 7.97 -24.98 15.50
C SER A 206 8.58 -26.38 15.41
N ARG A 207 7.80 -27.40 15.75
CA ARG A 207 8.16 -28.81 15.54
C ARG A 207 7.81 -29.27 14.13
N LEU A 208 6.72 -28.74 13.57
CA LEU A 208 6.23 -29.10 12.23
C LEU A 208 7.17 -28.62 11.12
N ARG A 209 7.66 -27.38 11.22
CA ARG A 209 8.52 -26.76 10.21
C ARG A 209 9.80 -27.56 9.91
N PRO A 210 10.68 -27.90 10.88
CA PRO A 210 11.89 -28.66 10.59
C PRO A 210 11.60 -30.06 10.03
N TYR A 211 10.53 -30.71 10.50
CA TYR A 211 10.09 -31.99 9.95
C TYR A 211 9.71 -31.87 8.47
N MET A 212 8.91 -30.87 8.12
CA MET A 212 8.51 -30.62 6.73
C MET A 212 9.70 -30.26 5.83
N VAL A 213 10.66 -29.47 6.34
CA VAL A 213 11.92 -29.18 5.64
C VAL A 213 12.70 -30.46 5.32
N ASP A 214 12.84 -31.37 6.29
CA ASP A 214 13.53 -32.65 6.12
C ASP A 214 12.82 -33.55 5.09
N VAL A 215 11.49 -33.64 5.14
CA VAL A 215 10.71 -34.40 4.13
C VAL A 215 10.91 -33.83 2.73
N TYR A 216 10.88 -32.50 2.58
CA TYR A 216 11.08 -31.85 1.28
C TYR A 216 12.49 -32.12 0.72
N GLU A 217 13.52 -32.00 1.56
CA GLU A 217 14.92 -32.23 1.16
C GLU A 217 15.16 -33.70 0.76
N LYS A 218 14.52 -34.65 1.45
CA LYS A 218 14.55 -36.08 1.08
C LYS A 218 13.87 -36.35 -0.26
N LEU A 219 12.72 -35.74 -0.51
CA LEU A 219 11.91 -36.01 -1.70
C LEU A 219 12.49 -35.35 -2.96
N PHE A 220 13.00 -34.13 -2.85
CA PHE A 220 13.44 -33.34 -4.00
C PHE A 220 14.95 -33.10 -4.08
N HIS A 221 15.72 -33.60 -3.11
CA HIS A 221 17.18 -33.43 -3.02
C HIS A 221 17.64 -31.97 -3.04
N VAL A 222 16.76 -31.07 -2.59
CA VAL A 222 17.03 -29.64 -2.47
C VAL A 222 16.28 -29.10 -1.26
N LYS A 223 16.88 -28.14 -0.55
CA LYS A 223 16.24 -27.49 0.60
C LYS A 223 15.09 -26.59 0.13
N PRO A 224 13.92 -26.65 0.79
CA PRO A 224 12.86 -25.69 0.51
C PRO A 224 13.24 -24.30 1.03
N GLN A 225 12.59 -23.29 0.48
CA GLN A 225 12.68 -21.93 1.00
C GLN A 225 11.56 -21.71 2.03
N VAL A 226 11.93 -21.64 3.31
CA VAL A 226 11.02 -21.19 4.36
C VAL A 226 10.92 -19.68 4.26
N ARG A 227 9.72 -19.16 3.98
CA ARG A 227 9.47 -17.73 3.84
C ARG A 227 8.38 -17.28 4.79
N VAL A 228 8.48 -16.03 5.22
CA VAL A 228 7.37 -15.27 5.81
C VAL A 228 6.96 -14.23 4.78
N ILE A 229 5.65 -14.05 4.61
CA ILE A 229 5.11 -13.10 3.64
C ILE A 229 4.45 -11.95 4.38
N HIS A 230 4.63 -10.72 3.87
CA HIS A 230 3.92 -9.54 4.37
C HIS A 230 2.54 -9.42 3.73
N ALA A 231 1.70 -10.43 3.96
CA ALA A 231 0.34 -10.53 3.43
C ALA A 231 -0.57 -11.26 4.43
N GLY A 232 -1.88 -11.17 4.22
CA GLY A 232 -2.86 -11.89 5.05
C GLY A 232 -3.00 -13.34 4.59
N LEU A 233 -2.95 -14.27 5.53
CA LEU A 233 -3.29 -15.68 5.34
C LEU A 233 -4.29 -16.09 6.43
N GLU A 234 -5.25 -16.96 6.10
CA GLU A 234 -6.23 -17.45 7.09
C GLU A 234 -5.56 -18.23 8.25
N CYS A 235 -4.31 -18.66 8.09
CA CYS A 235 -3.51 -19.24 9.17
C CYS A 235 -3.48 -18.38 10.44
N GLY A 236 -3.54 -17.05 10.32
CA GLY A 236 -3.61 -16.16 11.49
C GLY A 236 -4.88 -16.39 12.31
N LEU A 237 -6.04 -16.57 11.63
CA LEU A 237 -7.32 -16.83 12.28
C LEU A 237 -7.30 -18.16 13.04
N PHE A 238 -6.74 -19.21 12.42
CA PHE A 238 -6.61 -20.51 13.07
C PHE A 238 -5.63 -20.46 14.24
N TYR A 239 -4.51 -19.75 14.09
CA TYR A 239 -3.49 -19.62 15.12
C TYR A 239 -4.02 -18.93 16.38
N GLU A 240 -4.82 -17.87 16.23
CA GLU A 240 -5.46 -17.19 17.36
C GLU A 240 -6.49 -18.10 18.07
N LYS A 241 -7.26 -18.89 17.31
CA LYS A 241 -8.39 -19.66 17.85
C LYS A 241 -8.02 -21.05 18.36
N ILE A 242 -6.88 -21.61 17.97
CA ILE A 242 -6.47 -22.97 18.34
C ILE A 242 -5.21 -22.91 19.20
N PRO A 243 -5.33 -22.97 20.55
CA PRO A 243 -4.18 -22.93 21.44
C PRO A 243 -3.17 -24.02 21.13
N GLY A 244 -1.90 -23.63 21.02
CA GLY A 244 -0.81 -24.56 20.76
C GLY A 244 -0.65 -24.98 19.30
N LEU A 245 -1.48 -24.49 18.37
CA LEU A 245 -1.37 -24.80 16.95
C LEU A 245 0.06 -24.58 16.44
N ASP A 246 0.54 -25.57 15.70
CA ASP A 246 1.74 -25.49 14.88
C ASP A 246 1.30 -25.77 13.45
N CYS A 247 1.34 -24.75 12.61
CA CYS A 247 0.84 -24.81 11.25
C CYS A 247 1.89 -24.26 10.28
N VAL A 248 1.76 -24.66 9.03
CA VAL A 248 2.49 -24.08 7.91
C VAL A 248 1.53 -23.89 6.74
N SER A 249 1.88 -23.00 5.82
CA SER A 249 1.18 -22.83 4.55
C SER A 249 2.09 -23.27 3.41
N LEU A 250 1.53 -23.98 2.44
CA LEU A 250 2.21 -24.44 1.23
C LEU A 250 1.20 -24.50 0.08
N GLY A 251 1.67 -24.32 -1.15
CA GLY A 251 0.83 -24.31 -2.34
C GLY A 251 1.66 -24.35 -3.62
N PRO A 252 1.01 -24.60 -4.77
CA PRO A 252 1.68 -24.63 -6.07
C PRO A 252 2.08 -23.23 -6.52
N ASP A 253 2.98 -23.17 -7.49
CA ASP A 253 3.37 -21.91 -8.12
C ASP A 253 2.19 -21.31 -8.90
N MET A 254 1.81 -20.09 -8.52
CA MET A 254 0.77 -19.29 -9.16
C MET A 254 1.35 -17.95 -9.61
N LYS A 255 0.79 -17.39 -10.67
CA LYS A 255 1.14 -16.06 -11.21
C LYS A 255 -0.12 -15.24 -11.41
N ASP A 256 0.02 -13.93 -11.26
CA ASP A 256 -1.01 -12.94 -11.57
C ASP A 256 -2.36 -13.21 -10.88
N ILE A 257 -2.29 -13.70 -9.64
CA ILE A 257 -3.45 -14.01 -8.80
C ILE A 257 -4.37 -12.79 -8.65
N HIS A 258 -5.68 -13.01 -8.66
CA HIS A 258 -6.71 -11.97 -8.62
C HIS A 258 -6.82 -11.10 -9.90
N THR A 259 -6.30 -11.59 -11.03
CA THR A 259 -6.45 -10.94 -12.34
C THR A 259 -7.07 -11.90 -13.36
N THR A 260 -7.45 -11.39 -14.53
CA THR A 260 -7.90 -12.25 -15.64
C THR A 260 -6.78 -13.08 -16.26
N GLU A 261 -5.52 -12.74 -15.95
CA GLU A 261 -4.31 -13.43 -16.42
C GLU A 261 -3.80 -14.48 -15.43
N GLU A 262 -4.58 -14.83 -14.40
CA GLU A 262 -4.18 -15.77 -13.36
C GLU A 262 -3.81 -17.15 -13.94
N GLN A 263 -2.61 -17.62 -13.61
CA GLN A 263 -2.04 -18.88 -14.10
C GLN A 263 -1.53 -19.73 -12.95
N LEU A 264 -1.66 -21.06 -13.09
CA LEU A 264 -1.21 -22.04 -12.10
C LEU A 264 -0.41 -23.17 -12.77
N SER A 265 0.74 -23.49 -12.19
CA SER A 265 1.69 -24.46 -12.76
C SER A 265 1.26 -25.90 -12.48
N ILE A 266 0.88 -26.63 -13.54
CA ILE A 266 0.47 -28.04 -13.46
C ILE A 266 1.56 -28.92 -12.84
N SER A 267 2.82 -28.73 -13.24
CA SER A 267 3.94 -29.52 -12.68
C SER A 267 4.21 -29.18 -11.22
N SER A 268 3.96 -27.95 -10.79
CA SER A 268 4.08 -27.54 -9.39
C SER A 268 2.97 -28.15 -8.53
N VAL A 269 1.73 -28.25 -9.05
CA VAL A 269 0.62 -28.96 -8.38
C VAL A 269 1.00 -30.40 -8.07
N GLN A 270 1.56 -31.12 -9.05
CA GLN A 270 1.97 -32.51 -8.85
C GLN A 270 3.01 -32.63 -7.74
N LYS A 271 4.04 -31.77 -7.74
CA LYS A 271 5.06 -31.76 -6.68
C LYS A 271 4.47 -31.49 -5.30
N VAL A 272 3.57 -30.51 -5.20
CA VAL A 272 2.91 -30.15 -3.94
C VAL A 272 2.05 -31.31 -3.42
N TRP A 273 1.35 -32.01 -4.31
CA TRP A 273 0.56 -33.18 -3.96
C TRP A 273 1.43 -34.33 -3.44
N GLU A 274 2.50 -34.67 -4.15
CA GLU A 274 3.46 -35.71 -3.72
C GLU A 274 4.09 -35.37 -2.37
N TYR A 275 4.48 -34.10 -2.18
CA TYR A 275 5.04 -33.59 -0.94
C TYR A 275 4.06 -33.66 0.23
N LEU A 276 2.81 -33.22 0.03
CA LEU A 276 1.78 -33.28 1.06
C LEU A 276 1.54 -34.72 1.52
N LEU A 277 1.43 -35.67 0.58
CA LEU A 277 1.28 -37.08 0.92
C LEU A 277 2.46 -37.60 1.73
N GLU A 278 3.70 -37.25 1.36
CA GLU A 278 4.89 -37.73 2.06
C GLU A 278 5.03 -37.14 3.47
N VAL A 279 4.63 -35.87 3.64
CA VAL A 279 4.53 -35.22 4.95
C VAL A 279 3.52 -35.95 5.83
N LEU A 280 2.35 -36.30 5.30
CA LEU A 280 1.30 -36.97 6.07
C LEU A 280 1.66 -38.41 6.45
N LYS A 281 2.35 -39.17 5.57
CA LYS A 281 2.74 -40.57 5.84
C LYS A 281 3.62 -40.74 7.08
N ASN A 282 4.54 -39.80 7.31
CA ASN A 282 5.55 -39.91 8.35
C ASN A 282 5.22 -39.09 9.61
N MET A 283 4.07 -38.41 9.66
CA MET A 283 3.58 -37.76 10.87
C MET A 283 3.16 -38.82 11.88
N LYS A 284 4.03 -39.08 12.86
CA LYS A 284 3.69 -39.83 14.07
C LYS A 284 3.19 -38.86 15.14
N GLU A 285 2.27 -39.32 15.98
CA GLU A 285 1.72 -38.57 17.14
C GLU A 285 2.81 -37.92 18.01
#